data_AF-A0A1C6ULJ2-F1
#
_entry.id   AF-A0A1C6ULJ2-F1
#
_cell.length_a   1.000
_cell.length_b   1.000
_cell.length_c   1.000
_cell.angle_alpha   90.00
_cell.angle_beta   90.00
_cell.angle_gamma   90.00
#
_symmetry.space_group_name_H-M   'P 1'
#
loop_
_entity.id
_entity.type
_entity.pdbx_description
1 polymer ?
#
loop_
_entity_poly.entity_id
_entity_poly.type
_entity_poly.pdbx_seq_one_letter_code
_entity_poly.pdbx_strand_id
1 'polypeptide(L)' 'MSLVQRLSAFLRSPRGQQLVDRGRRELAKPENQAKLKQLATRLSSRRR' A
#
# COMPACT_ATOMS: atom_id res chain seq x y z
N MET A 1 -5.96 -19.73 13.74
CA MET A 1 -5.40 -18.41 13.37
C MET A 1 -6.10 -17.92 12.12
N SER A 2 -6.61 -16.68 12.11
CA SER A 2 -7.20 -16.10 10.90
C SER A 2 -6.12 -15.59 9.93
N LEU A 3 -6.43 -15.56 8.64
CA LEU A 3 -5.52 -15.05 7.60
C LEU A 3 -5.06 -13.62 7.91
N VAL A 4 -5.94 -12.80 8.50
CA VAL A 4 -5.66 -11.43 8.94
C VAL A 4 -4.58 -11.38 10.01
N GLN A 5 -4.66 -12.24 11.04
CA GLN A 5 -3.66 -12.29 12.11
C GLN A 5 -2.28 -12.70 11.57
N ARG A 6 -2.23 -13.63 10.61
CA ARG A 6 -0.98 -14.05 9.97
C ARG A 6 -0.37 -12.93 9.12
N LEU A 7 -1.20 -12.18 8.39
CA LEU A 7 -0.76 -11.00 7.64
C LEU A 7 -0.25 -9.89 8.55
N SER A 8 -0.96 -9.59 9.65
CA SER A 8 -0.50 -8.62 10.64
C SER A 8 0.82 -9.03 11.29
N ALA A 9 0.97 -10.31 11.65
CA ALA A 9 2.22 -10.84 12.18
C ALA A 9 3.37 -10.75 11.15
N PHE A 10 3.08 -11.05 9.88
CA PHE A 10 4.05 -10.92 8.79
C PHE A 10 4.47 -9.47 8.56
N LEU A 11 3.53 -8.53 8.50
CA LEU A 11 3.82 -7.09 8.34
C LEU A 11 4.65 -6.52 9.50
N ARG A 12 4.51 -7.09 10.70
CA ARG A 12 5.32 -6.74 11.88
C ARG A 12 6.70 -7.38 11.89
N SER A 13 6.94 -8.39 11.05
CA SER A 13 8.26 -9.05 10.94
C SER A 13 9.27 -8.15 10.21
N PRO A 14 10.59 -8.34 10.40
CA PRO A 14 11.62 -7.56 9.72
C PRO A 14 11.50 -7.61 8.19
N ARG A 15 11.13 -8.76 7.63
CA ARG A 15 10.90 -8.92 6.17
C ARG A 15 9.67 -8.14 5.71
N GLY A 16 8.61 -8.12 6.52
CA GLY A 16 7.42 -7.32 6.26
C GLY A 16 7.70 -5.83 6.29
N GLN A 17 8.46 -5.37 7.30
CA GLN A 17 8.91 -3.98 7.39
C GLN A 17 9.76 -3.57 6.18
N GLN A 18 10.73 -4.40 5.77
CA GLN A 18 11.52 -4.15 4.57
C GLN A 18 10.67 -4.01 3.29
N LEU A 19 9.63 -4.83 3.14
CA LEU A 19 8.72 -4.76 2.00
C LEU A 19 7.91 -3.46 2.04
N VAL A 20 7.37 -3.12 3.21
CA VAL A 20 6.62 -1.87 3.43
C VAL A 20 7.51 -0.65 3.19
N ASP A 21 8.76 -0.66 3.63
CA ASP A 21 9.70 0.45 3.45
C ASP A 21 10.09 0.66 1.99
N ARG A 22 10.38 -0.43 1.27
CA ARG A 22 10.59 -0.36 -0.19
C ARG A 22 9.34 0.16 -0.90
N GLY A 23 8.18 -0.35 -0.53
CA GLY A 23 6.89 0.14 -1.03
C GLY A 23 6.69 1.63 -0.76
N ARG A 24 6.92 2.09 0.47
CA ARG A 24 6.81 3.51 0.83
C ARG A 24 7.76 4.39 0.03
N ARG A 25 9.02 3.98 -0.16
CA ARG A 25 9.99 4.74 -0.97
C ARG A 25 9.57 4.82 -2.43
N GLU A 26 9.07 3.73 -2.99
CA GLU A 26 8.56 3.73 -4.37
C GLU A 26 7.28 4.58 -4.49
N LEU A 27 6.35 4.48 -3.54
CA LEU A 27 5.13 5.29 -3.53
C LEU A 27 5.39 6.77 -3.22
N ALA A 28 6.51 7.10 -2.56
CA ALA A 28 6.93 8.47 -2.30
C ALA A 28 7.41 9.19 -3.57
N LYS A 29 7.70 8.48 -4.66
CA LYS A 29 8.07 9.10 -5.95
C LYS A 29 6.89 9.95 -6.48
N PRO A 30 7.14 11.20 -6.91
CA PRO A 30 6.07 12.12 -7.30
C PRO A 30 5.20 11.59 -8.45
N GLU A 31 5.78 10.83 -9.38
CA GLU A 31 5.07 10.19 -10.50
C GLU A 31 4.08 9.13 -9.99
N ASN A 32 4.51 8.34 -9.02
CA ASN A 32 3.66 7.32 -8.39
C ASN A 32 2.56 7.96 -7.56
N GLN A 33 2.86 9.04 -6.82
CA GLN A 33 1.84 9.79 -6.09
C GLN A 33 0.77 10.37 -7.02
N ALA A 34 1.16 10.95 -8.15
CA ALA A 34 0.23 11.48 -9.15
C ALA A 34 -0.68 10.37 -9.71
N LYS A 35 -0.10 9.22 -10.01
CA LYS A 35 -0.84 8.05 -10.52
C LYS A 35 -1.79 7.47 -9.49
N LEU A 36 -1.38 7.37 -8.22
CA LEU A 36 -2.24 6.94 -7.11
C LEU A 36 -3.42 7.90 -6.93
N LYS A 37 -3.18 9.21 -6.97
CA LYS A 37 -4.25 10.22 -6.91
C LYS A 37 -5.23 10.05 -8.07
N GLN A 38 -4.72 9.87 -9.30
CA GLN A 38 -5.57 9.66 -10.47
C GLN A 38 -6.42 8.38 -10.35
N LEU A 39 -5.84 7.29 -9.85
CA LEU A 39 -6.55 6.03 -9.60
C LEU A 39 -7.60 6.20 -8.51
N ALA A 40 -7.27 6.89 -7.41
CA ALA A 40 -8.20 7.18 -6.33
C ALA A 40 -9.39 8.02 -6.82
N THR A 41 -9.13 9.06 -7.63
CA THR A 41 -10.18 9.87 -8.25
C THR A 41 -11.11 9.03 -9.13
N ARG A 42 -10.56 8.14 -9.97
CA ARG A 42 -11.36 7.24 -10.83
C ARG A 42 -12.18 6.23 -10.04
N LEU A 43 -11.64 5.70 -8.95
CA LEU A 43 -12.37 4.75 -8.08
C LEU A 43 -13.47 5.46 -7.28
N SER A 44 -13.21 6.68 -6.83
CA SER A 44 -14.20 7.53 -6.14
C SER A 44 -15.34 7.93 -7.08
N SER A 45 -15.04 8.32 -8.32
CA SER A 45 -16.05 8.72 -9.30
C SER A 45 -16.96 7.58 -9.74
N ARG A 46 -16.47 6.33 -9.69
CA ARG A 46 -17.27 5.14 -10.06
C ARG A 46 -18.24 4.70 -8.96
N ARG A 47 -18.08 5.20 -7.74
CA ARG A 47 -18.94 4.87 -6.58
C ARG A 47 -20.11 5.84 -6.39
N ARG A 48 -20.09 6.99 -7.09
CA ARG A 48 -21.21 7.94 -7.18
C ARG A 48 -22.08 7.60 -8.37
#